data_AF-A0A2G9NWH7-F1
#
_entry.id   AF-A0A2G9NWH7-F1
#
_cell.length_a   1.000
_cell.length_b   1.000
_cell.length_c   1.000
_cell.angle_alpha   90.00
_cell.angle_beta   90.00
_cell.angle_gamma   90.00
#
_symmetry.space_group_name_H-M   'P 1'
#
loop_
_entity.id
_entity.type
_entity.pdbx_description
1 polymer ?
#
loop_
_entity_poly.entity_id
_entity_poly.type
_entity_poly.pdbx_seq_one_letter_code
_entity_poly.pdbx_strand_id
1 'polypeptide(L)'
;MVKRTKRLEKGTESLKREIEEHFQKVEKDIKENEIDLGKYHVKEIERSFIFTLERKINLIGITKESSELIKKYKKRLEDLKKRLEIS
;
A
#
# COMPACT_ATOMS: atom_id res chain seq x y z
N MET A 1 21.77 8.45 15.77
CA MET A 1 20.65 7.50 15.56
C MET A 1 19.31 8.21 15.31
N VAL A 2 18.90 9.19 16.13
CA VAL A 2 17.62 9.93 16.00
C VAL A 2 17.36 10.56 14.60
N LYS A 3 18.37 11.12 13.94
CA LYS A 3 18.23 11.68 12.58
C LYS A 3 17.83 10.64 11.51
N ARG A 4 18.23 9.37 11.70
CA ARG A 4 17.95 8.28 10.75
C ARG A 4 16.53 7.76 10.91
N THR A 5 16.06 7.61 12.15
CA THR A 5 14.68 7.23 12.47
C THR A 5 13.68 8.27 11.98
N LYS A 6 13.88 9.56 12.27
CA LYS A 6 13.01 10.65 11.77
C LYS A 6 12.91 10.70 10.24
N ARG A 7 14.00 10.38 9.53
CA ARG A 7 14.01 10.31 8.07
C ARG A 7 13.21 9.11 7.56
N LEU A 8 13.34 7.97 8.23
CA LEU A 8 12.56 6.77 7.91
C LEU A 8 11.07 6.99 8.20
N GLU A 9 10.71 7.66 9.30
CA GLU A 9 9.32 8.01 9.63
C GLU A 9 8.67 8.89 8.56
N LYS A 10 9.33 9.96 8.13
CA LYS A 10 8.85 10.77 6.99
C LYS A 10 8.71 9.94 5.71
N GLY A 11 9.67 9.06 5.47
CA GLY A 11 9.63 8.15 4.32
C GLY A 11 8.46 7.17 4.40
N THR A 12 8.12 6.65 5.58
CA THR A 12 6.95 5.79 5.76
C THR A 12 5.65 6.56 5.63
N GLU A 13 5.60 7.81 6.08
CA GLU A 13 4.40 8.64 5.96
C GLU A 13 4.11 9.00 4.50
N SER A 14 5.14 9.35 3.73
CA SER A 14 5.04 9.52 2.26
C SER A 14 4.50 8.24 1.61
N LEU A 15 5.07 7.09 1.95
CA LEU A 15 4.67 5.81 1.36
C LEU A 15 3.21 5.44 1.69
N LYS A 16 2.73 5.75 2.90
CA LYS A 16 1.33 5.55 3.29
C LYS A 16 0.39 6.39 2.42
N ARG A 17 0.76 7.64 2.12
CA ARG A 17 -0.03 8.50 1.23
C ARG A 17 -0.05 7.97 -0.19
N GLU A 18 1.11 7.60 -0.73
CA GLU A 18 1.20 7.02 -2.07
C GLU A 18 0.37 5.73 -2.21
N ILE A 19 0.37 4.86 -1.19
CA ILE A 19 -0.49 3.67 -1.14
C ILE A 19 -1.97 4.03 -1.23
N GLU A 20 -2.42 5.02 -0.45
CA GLU A 20 -3.82 5.47 -0.47
C GLU A 20 -4.19 6.08 -1.82
N GLU A 21 -3.31 6.88 -2.44
CA GLU A 21 -3.54 7.42 -3.79
C GLU A 21 -3.65 6.31 -4.83
N HIS A 22 -2.81 5.29 -4.76
CA HIS A 22 -2.92 4.13 -5.65
C HIS A 22 -4.21 3.34 -5.43
N PHE A 23 -4.66 3.17 -4.18
CA PHE A 23 -5.96 2.55 -3.91
C PHE A 23 -7.11 3.35 -4.52
N GLN A 24 -7.08 4.69 -4.39
CA GLN A 24 -8.10 5.55 -4.99
C GLN A 24 -8.10 5.48 -6.51
N LYS A 25 -6.93 5.38 -7.15
CA LYS A 25 -6.81 5.16 -8.60
C LYS A 25 -7.49 3.86 -9.00
N VAL A 26 -7.14 2.74 -8.35
CA VAL A 26 -7.76 1.44 -8.64
C VAL A 26 -9.28 1.49 -8.48
N GLU A 27 -9.79 2.12 -7.41
CA GLU A 27 -11.24 2.25 -7.21
C GLU A 27 -11.90 3.12 -8.29
N LYS A 28 -11.21 4.16 -8.75
CA LYS A 28 -11.66 4.98 -9.87
C LYS A 28 -11.68 4.17 -11.17
N ASP A 29 -10.63 3.41 -11.47
CA ASP A 29 -10.53 2.59 -12.68
C ASP A 29 -11.63 1.52 -12.72
N ILE A 30 -11.90 0.87 -11.59
CA ILE A 30 -13.02 -0.07 -11.44
C ILE A 30 -14.35 0.64 -11.73
N LYS A 31 -14.54 1.86 -11.23
CA LYS A 31 -15.77 2.64 -11.43
C LYS A 31 -15.93 3.11 -12.89
N GLU A 32 -14.83 3.44 -13.56
CA GLU A 32 -14.80 3.84 -14.97
C GLU A 32 -14.78 2.63 -15.93
N ASN A 33 -14.81 1.40 -15.38
CA ASN A 33 -14.78 0.14 -16.12
C ASN A 33 -13.46 -0.09 -16.90
N GLU A 34 -12.38 0.57 -16.48
CA GLU A 34 -11.02 0.46 -17.02
C GLU A 34 -10.27 -0.70 -16.34
N ILE A 35 -10.75 -1.92 -16.57
CA ILE A 35 -10.31 -3.13 -15.84
C ILE A 35 -8.80 -3.39 -16.00
N ASP A 36 -8.24 -3.22 -17.19
CA ASP A 36 -6.81 -3.43 -17.45
C ASP A 36 -5.93 -2.42 -16.70
N LEU A 37 -6.36 -1.17 -16.61
CA LEU A 37 -5.67 -0.12 -15.86
C LEU A 37 -5.74 -0.40 -14.35
N GLY A 38 -6.91 -0.79 -13.85
CA GLY A 38 -7.08 -1.24 -12.48
C GLY A 38 -6.18 -2.44 -12.13
N LYS A 39 -6.05 -3.42 -13.04
CA LYS A 39 -5.14 -4.56 -12.90
C LYS A 39 -3.67 -4.14 -12.82
N TYR A 40 -3.26 -3.18 -13.64
CA TYR A 40 -1.91 -2.62 -13.62
C TYR A 40 -1.61 -1.99 -12.26
N HIS A 41 -2.48 -1.11 -11.77
CA HIS A 41 -2.27 -0.42 -10.50
C HIS A 41 -2.32 -1.35 -9.29
N VAL A 42 -3.19 -2.37 -9.28
CA VAL A 42 -3.18 -3.39 -8.22
C VAL A 42 -1.85 -4.13 -8.16
N LYS A 43 -1.26 -4.49 -9.31
CA LYS A 43 0.05 -5.15 -9.35
C LYS A 43 1.17 -4.25 -8.85
N GLU A 44 1.09 -2.93 -9.08
CA GLU A 44 2.06 -1.97 -8.52
C GLU A 44 1.99 -1.91 -7.00
N ILE A 45 0.77 -1.84 -6.43
CA ILE A 45 0.54 -1.84 -4.97
C ILE A 45 1.11 -3.10 -4.33
N GLU A 46 0.85 -4.26 -4.94
CA GLU A 46 1.32 -5.56 -4.47
C GLU A 46 2.85 -5.66 -4.47
N ARG A 47 3.49 -5.37 -5.61
CA ARG A 47 4.92 -5.63 -5.80
C ARG A 47 5.81 -4.67 -5.02
N SER A 48 5.42 -3.40 -4.94
CA SER A 48 6.36 -2.36 -4.53
C SER A 48 5.98 -1.71 -3.20
N PHE A 49 4.72 -1.33 -3.04
CA PHE A 49 4.36 -0.39 -1.98
C PHE A 49 4.17 -1.05 -0.61
N ILE A 50 3.35 -2.08 -0.49
CA ILE A 50 3.08 -2.71 0.83
C ILE A 50 4.35 -3.36 1.38
N PHE A 51 5.11 -4.06 0.52
CA PHE A 51 6.36 -4.69 0.92
C PHE A 51 7.41 -3.66 1.37
N THR A 52 7.55 -2.54 0.65
CA THR A 52 8.46 -1.46 1.03
C THR A 52 8.06 -0.80 2.33
N LEU A 53 6.75 -0.60 2.55
CA LEU A 53 6.23 -0.06 3.81
C LEU A 53 6.56 -0.99 4.98
N GLU A 54 6.27 -2.28 4.83
CA GLU A 54 6.56 -3.31 5.83
C GLU A 54 8.04 -3.35 6.18
N ARG A 55 8.92 -3.35 5.17
CA ARG A 55 10.38 -3.33 5.38
C ARG A 55 10.86 -2.08 6.11
N LYS A 56 10.33 -0.89 5.78
CA LYS A 56 10.68 0.36 6.46
C LYS A 56 10.18 0.39 7.90
N ILE A 57 8.97 -0.10 8.15
CA ILE A 57 8.40 -0.22 9.50
C ILE A 57 9.25 -1.17 10.36
N ASN A 58 9.67 -2.31 9.80
CA ASN A 58 10.56 -3.25 10.50
C ASN A 58 11.89 -2.62 10.91
N LEU A 59 12.42 -1.67 10.13
CA LEU A 59 13.65 -0.94 10.44
C LEU A 59 13.47 0.15 11.50
N ILE A 60 12.26 0.70 11.65
CA ILE A 60 11.93 1.70 12.69
C ILE A 60 11.56 1.00 14.01
N GLY A 61 10.92 -0.17 13.90
CA GLY A 61 10.33 -0.93 15.00
C GLY A 61 8.85 -1.17 14.73
N ILE A 62 8.44 -2.45 14.70
CA ILE A 62 7.02 -2.79 14.55
C ILE A 62 6.26 -2.33 15.79
N THR A 63 5.31 -1.42 15.59
CA THR A 63 4.28 -1.11 16.59
C THR A 63 3.00 -1.86 16.27
N LYS A 64 2.13 -2.03 17.28
CA LYS A 64 0.80 -2.64 17.10
C LYS A 64 0.01 -1.93 15.99
N GLU A 65 0.00 -0.60 16.02
CA GLU A 65 -0.65 0.25 15.02
C GLU A 65 -0.10 0.02 13.60
N SER A 66 1.22 -0.10 13.47
CA SER A 66 1.88 -0.35 12.17
C SER A 66 1.56 -1.73 11.60
N SER A 67 1.38 -2.73 12.46
CA SER A 67 0.94 -4.07 12.07
C SER A 67 -0.53 -4.07 11.61
N GLU A 68 -1.40 -3.35 12.31
CA GLU A 68 -2.83 -3.23 12.00
C GLU A 68 -3.08 -2.49 10.68
N LEU A 69 -2.57 -1.25 10.55
CA LEU A 69 -1.63 -0.92 9.49
C LEU A 69 -1.64 -1.72 8.18
N ILE A 70 -0.56 -2.49 8.06
CA ILE A 70 -0.24 -3.37 6.94
C ILE A 70 -1.35 -4.40 6.72
N LYS A 71 -1.95 -4.96 7.77
CA LYS A 71 -3.08 -5.91 7.63
C LYS A 71 -4.26 -5.28 6.91
N LYS A 72 -4.61 -4.03 7.25
CA LYS A 72 -5.69 -3.29 6.57
C LYS A 72 -5.39 -3.09 5.09
N TYR A 73 -4.16 -2.71 4.75
CA TYR A 73 -3.76 -2.55 3.35
C TYR A 73 -3.73 -3.86 2.57
N LYS A 74 -3.23 -4.95 3.16
CA LYS A 74 -3.26 -6.29 2.54
C LYS A 74 -4.70 -6.74 2.28
N LYS A 75 -5.60 -6.55 3.26
CA LYS A 75 -7.02 -6.88 3.10
C LYS A 75 -7.68 -6.06 1.99
N ARG A 76 -7.48 -4.74 1.99
CA ARG A 76 -8.02 -3.84 0.94
C ARG A 76 -7.52 -4.24 -0.45
N LEU A 77 -6.24 -4.61 -0.57
CA LEU A 77 -5.66 -5.11 -1.82
C LEU A 77 -6.33 -6.41 -2.28
N GLU A 78 -6.55 -7.37 -1.38
CA GLU A 78 -7.27 -8.60 -1.72
C GLU A 78 -8.72 -8.35 -2.17
N ASP A 79 -9.43 -7.44 -1.49
CA ASP A 79 -10.78 -7.04 -1.91
C ASP A 79 -10.79 -6.44 -3.33
N LEU A 80 -9.81 -5.59 -3.67
CA LEU A 80 -9.68 -5.02 -5.00
C LEU A 80 -9.30 -6.07 -6.06
N LYS A 81 -8.39 -7.00 -5.71
CA LYS A 81 -8.04 -8.14 -6.57
C LYS A 81 -9.26 -8.98 -6.93
N LYS A 82 -10.12 -9.27 -5.94
CA LYS A 82 -11.37 -10.01 -6.16
C LYS A 82 -12.31 -9.27 -7.10
N ARG A 83 -12.45 -7.95 -6.93
CA ARG A 83 -13.28 -7.11 -7.82
C ARG A 83 -12.76 -7.05 -9.26
N LEU A 84 -11.44 -7.18 -9.44
CA LEU A 84 -10.78 -7.16 -10.76
C LEU A 84 -10.51 -8.56 -11.33
N GLU A 85 -11.00 -9.60 -10.66
CA GLU A 85 -10.80 -11.02 -11.03
C GLU A 85 -9.31 -11.39 -11.22
N ILE A 86 -8.45 -10.82 -10.36
CA ILE A 86 -7.02 -11.11 -10.33
C ILE A 86 -6.79 -12.17 -9.26
N SER A 87 -6.31 -13.35 -9.66
CA SER A 87 -5.82 -14.40 -8.75
C SER A 87 -4.39 -14.09 -8.27
#